data_AF-A0A939WW46-F1
#
_entry.id   AF-A0A939WW46-F1
#
_cell.length_a   1.000
_cell.length_b   1.000
_cell.length_c   1.000
_cell.angle_alpha   90.00
_cell.angle_beta   90.00
_cell.angle_gamma   90.00
#
_symmetry.space_group_name_H-M   'P 1'
#
loop_
_entity.id
_entity.type
_entity.pdbx_description
1 polymer ?
#
loop_
_entity_poly.entity_id
_entity_poly.type
_entity_poly.pdbx_seq_one_letter_code
_entity_poly.pdbx_strand_id
1 'polypeptide(L)'
;MRTKRIIIALALAALPLVECLAEGVKFLIVNSRDGTQTSFALAEEPRLSFSNGELCIVSSTRTFSMSLADVQNYAFLNETTGIAEVIKAGSVKLENGFIVFSGLTAGSRIAVYTQDGKIVKESKAETNGSAVVEVSGLPKGILLLHSNNTSIKIINR
;
A
#
# COMPACT_ATOMS: atom_id res chain seq x y z
N MET A 1 67.85 -0.06 39.92
CA MET A 1 67.11 1.01 39.22
C MET A 1 66.46 0.45 37.96
N ARG A 2 65.12 0.39 37.98
CA ARG A 2 64.15 0.49 36.87
C ARG A 2 64.28 -0.44 35.66
N THR A 3 63.59 -1.58 35.74
CA THR A 3 63.06 -2.36 34.61
C THR A 3 62.00 -1.54 33.86
N LYS A 4 62.14 -1.37 32.54
CA LYS A 4 61.09 -0.79 31.69
C LYS A 4 60.37 -1.91 30.96
N ARG A 5 59.12 -2.15 31.37
CA ARG A 5 58.15 -3.02 30.71
C ARG A 5 57.65 -2.30 29.45
N ILE A 6 57.73 -2.92 28.28
CA ILE A 6 57.08 -2.44 27.06
C ILE A 6 55.89 -3.38 26.81
N ILE A 7 54.69 -2.85 27.02
CA ILE A 7 53.42 -3.54 26.84
C ILE A 7 53.08 -3.45 25.34
N ILE A 8 52.97 -4.60 24.67
CA ILE A 8 52.54 -4.69 23.27
C ILE A 8 51.02 -4.49 23.25
N ALA A 9 50.57 -3.34 22.76
CA ALA A 9 49.16 -3.07 22.50
C ALA A 9 48.76 -3.77 21.19
N LEU A 10 48.09 -4.92 21.31
CA LEU A 10 47.48 -5.63 20.19
C LEU A 10 46.14 -4.95 19.87
N ALA A 11 46.15 -4.05 18.88
CA ALA A 11 44.95 -3.38 18.38
C ALA A 11 44.01 -4.42 17.75
N LEU A 12 42.94 -4.73 18.47
CA LEU A 12 41.84 -5.57 18.02
C LEU A 12 41.06 -4.79 16.95
N ALA A 13 41.30 -5.09 15.68
CA ALA A 13 40.52 -4.54 14.57
C ALA A 13 39.07 -5.06 14.69
N ALA A 14 38.18 -4.22 15.24
CA ALA A 14 36.75 -4.45 15.22
C ALA A 14 36.28 -4.32 13.75
N LEU A 15 36.17 -5.45 13.06
CA LEU A 15 35.43 -5.53 11.81
C LEU A 15 33.97 -5.20 12.12
N PRO A 16 33.33 -4.21 11.47
CA PRO A 16 31.89 -4.07 11.58
C PRO A 16 31.25 -5.30 10.94
N LEU A 17 30.65 -6.15 11.76
CA LEU A 17 29.74 -7.19 11.29
C LEU A 17 28.54 -6.45 10.69
N VAL A 18 28.53 -6.29 9.37
CA VAL A 18 27.34 -5.77 8.68
C VAL A 18 26.29 -6.87 8.77
N GLU A 19 25.43 -6.76 9.76
CA GLU A 19 24.19 -7.52 9.81
C GLU A 19 23.34 -7.05 8.62
N CYS A 20 23.41 -7.80 7.52
CA CYS A 20 22.44 -7.66 6.45
C CYS A 20 21.10 -8.13 7.02
N LEU A 21 20.33 -7.20 7.58
CA LEU A 21 18.95 -7.44 7.95
C LEU A 21 18.22 -7.81 6.65
N ALA A 22 18.05 -9.10 6.41
CA ALA A 22 17.07 -9.56 5.45
C ALA A 22 15.73 -9.07 5.99
N GLU A 23 15.17 -8.03 5.37
CA GLU A 23 13.81 -7.62 5.65
C GLU A 23 12.89 -8.78 5.32
N GLY A 24 12.55 -9.55 6.36
CA GLY A 24 11.69 -10.72 6.25
C GLY A 24 10.31 -10.32 5.74
N VAL A 25 9.64 -11.30 5.14
CA VAL A 25 8.30 -11.14 4.60
C VAL A 25 7.33 -10.70 5.71
N LYS A 26 6.56 -9.64 5.44
CA LYS A 26 5.74 -8.96 6.47
C LYS A 26 4.25 -9.21 6.31
N PHE A 27 3.77 -9.53 5.11
CA PHE A 27 2.35 -9.63 4.81
C PHE A 27 1.98 -10.88 4.01
N LEU A 28 0.81 -11.46 4.30
CA LEU A 28 0.05 -12.32 3.41
C LEU A 28 -0.96 -11.47 2.63
N ILE A 29 -0.92 -11.56 1.31
CA ILE A 29 -1.78 -10.84 0.39
C ILE A 29 -2.67 -11.82 -0.35
N VAL A 30 -3.97 -11.52 -0.42
CA VAL A 30 -4.93 -12.19 -1.30
C VAL A 30 -5.39 -11.21 -2.37
N ASN A 31 -5.21 -11.57 -3.64
CA ASN A 31 -5.71 -10.82 -4.77
C ASN A 31 -6.98 -11.49 -5.28
N SER A 32 -8.03 -10.70 -5.37
CA SER A 32 -9.35 -11.11 -5.85
C SER A 32 -9.47 -10.80 -7.34
N ARG A 33 -10.32 -11.55 -8.06
CA ARG A 33 -10.52 -11.43 -9.51
C ARG A 33 -11.21 -10.12 -9.90
N ASP A 34 -11.94 -9.51 -8.99
CA ASP A 34 -12.52 -8.17 -9.11
C ASP A 34 -11.47 -7.04 -8.99
N GLY A 35 -10.22 -7.37 -8.67
CA GLY A 35 -9.12 -6.43 -8.46
C GLY A 35 -8.94 -5.99 -7.01
N THR A 36 -9.77 -6.46 -6.08
CA THR A 36 -9.66 -6.17 -4.65
C THR A 36 -8.49 -6.91 -4.02
N GLN A 37 -7.72 -6.21 -3.19
CA GLN A 37 -6.60 -6.79 -2.47
C GLN A 37 -6.87 -6.78 -0.96
N THR A 38 -6.70 -7.93 -0.33
CA THR A 38 -6.81 -8.07 1.12
C THR A 38 -5.45 -8.44 1.71
N SER A 39 -4.98 -7.68 2.72
CA SER A 39 -3.70 -7.90 3.38
C SER A 39 -3.83 -8.34 4.84
N PHE A 40 -2.93 -9.23 5.28
CA PHE A 40 -2.79 -9.66 6.67
C PHE A 40 -1.33 -9.52 7.08
N ALA A 41 -1.05 -8.85 8.19
CA ALA A 41 0.30 -8.83 8.75
C ALA A 41 0.67 -10.22 9.26
N LEU A 42 1.85 -10.73 8.93
CA LEU A 42 2.30 -12.05 9.42
C LEU A 42 2.53 -12.06 10.94
N ALA A 43 2.77 -10.89 11.54
CA ALA A 43 2.81 -10.71 12.98
C ALA A 43 1.47 -11.05 13.68
N GLU A 44 0.36 -11.07 12.93
CA GLU A 44 -0.96 -11.49 13.44
C GLU A 44 -1.22 -13.00 13.27
N GLU A 45 -0.20 -13.75 12.85
CA GLU A 45 -0.24 -15.20 12.63
C GLU A 45 -1.43 -15.70 11.78
N PRO A 46 -1.64 -15.15 10.57
CA PRO A 46 -2.75 -15.57 9.72
C PRO A 46 -2.60 -17.05 9.32
N ARG A 47 -3.66 -17.83 9.56
CA ARG A 47 -3.80 -19.22 9.10
C ARG A 47 -4.71 -19.26 7.90
N LEU A 48 -4.15 -19.70 6.77
CA LEU A 48 -4.86 -19.87 5.51
C LEU A 48 -5.35 -21.31 5.40
N SER A 49 -6.62 -21.47 5.04
CA SER A 49 -7.28 -22.78 4.87
C SER A 49 -8.26 -22.74 3.70
N PHE A 50 -8.50 -23.90 3.12
CA PHE A 50 -9.47 -24.08 2.04
C PHE A 50 -10.53 -25.08 2.49
N SER A 51 -11.80 -24.68 2.47
CA SER A 51 -12.91 -25.55 2.86
C SER A 51 -14.16 -25.18 2.09
N ASN A 52 -14.96 -26.17 1.70
CA ASN A 52 -16.27 -25.98 1.06
C ASN A 52 -16.28 -25.04 -0.16
N GLY A 53 -15.18 -24.96 -0.92
CA GLY A 53 -15.07 -24.05 -2.07
C GLY A 53 -14.72 -22.60 -1.70
N GLU A 54 -14.33 -22.35 -0.45
CA GLU A 54 -13.93 -21.04 0.06
C GLU A 54 -12.46 -21.01 0.50
N LEU A 55 -11.88 -19.82 0.41
CA LEU A 55 -10.63 -19.45 1.05
C LEU A 55 -10.96 -18.81 2.40
N CYS A 56 -10.51 -19.42 3.48
CA CYS A 56 -10.68 -18.93 4.85
C CYS A 56 -9.33 -18.52 5.44
N ILE A 57 -9.23 -17.29 5.92
CA ILE A 57 -8.05 -16.76 6.62
C ILE A 57 -8.47 -16.32 8.02
N VAL A 58 -7.80 -16.88 9.03
CA VAL A 58 -8.01 -16.53 10.44
C VAL A 58 -6.71 -15.96 10.99
N SER A 59 -6.73 -14.71 11.44
CA SER A 59 -5.63 -14.10 12.19
C SER A 59 -6.05 -13.84 13.64
N SER A 60 -5.12 -13.36 14.47
CA SER A 60 -5.43 -12.95 15.84
C SER A 60 -6.39 -11.75 15.92
N THR A 61 -6.50 -10.95 14.85
CA THR A 61 -7.31 -9.73 14.81
C THR A 61 -8.65 -9.92 14.10
N ARG A 62 -8.71 -10.79 13.09
CA ARG A 62 -9.92 -10.95 12.25
C ARG A 62 -9.96 -12.28 11.50
N THR A 63 -11.17 -12.60 11.05
CA THR A 63 -11.45 -13.69 10.10
C THR A 63 -11.93 -13.12 8.78
N PHE A 64 -11.50 -13.72 7.67
CA PHE A 64 -11.89 -13.37 6.31
C PHE A 64 -12.23 -14.66 5.55
N SER A 65 -13.35 -14.67 4.84
CA SER A 65 -13.70 -15.75 3.91
C SER A 65 -14.14 -15.17 2.56
N MET A 66 -13.82 -15.89 1.49
CA MET A 66 -14.31 -15.60 0.15
C MET A 66 -14.38 -16.87 -0.70
N SER A 67 -15.18 -16.86 -1.77
CA SER A 67 -15.22 -17.97 -2.72
C SER A 67 -13.87 -18.15 -3.40
N LEU A 68 -13.42 -19.41 -3.56
CA LEU A 68 -12.22 -19.72 -4.33
C LEU A 68 -12.32 -19.29 -5.80
N ALA A 69 -13.53 -19.22 -6.35
CA ALA A 69 -13.75 -18.76 -7.72
C ALA A 69 -13.34 -17.28 -7.91
N ASP A 70 -13.50 -16.51 -6.84
CA ASP A 70 -13.19 -15.07 -6.79
C ASP A 70 -11.73 -14.81 -6.44
N VAL A 71 -10.97 -15.82 -6.01
CA VAL A 71 -9.53 -15.68 -5.75
C VAL A 71 -8.76 -15.70 -7.07
N GLN A 72 -7.93 -14.68 -7.30
CA GLN A 72 -7.00 -14.65 -8.42
C GLN A 72 -5.66 -15.32 -8.05
N ASN A 73 -5.05 -14.92 -6.93
CA ASN A 73 -3.85 -15.53 -6.37
C ASN A 73 -3.63 -15.07 -4.91
N TYR A 74 -2.62 -15.63 -4.24
CA TYR A 74 -2.11 -15.11 -2.97
C TYR A 74 -0.57 -15.09 -2.97
N ALA A 75 0.03 -14.20 -2.19
CA ALA A 75 1.48 -14.05 -2.11
C ALA A 75 1.92 -13.56 -0.72
N PHE A 76 3.15 -13.87 -0.35
CA PHE A 76 3.80 -13.34 0.85
C PHE A 76 4.78 -12.23 0.41
N LEU A 77 4.57 -10.98 0.87
CA LEU A 77 5.32 -9.80 0.44
C LEU A 77 5.80 -8.92 1.61
N ASN A 78 6.88 -8.16 1.41
CA ASN A 78 7.43 -7.22 2.41
C ASN A 78 6.57 -5.96 2.56
N GLU A 79 5.80 -5.62 1.53
CA GLU A 79 4.91 -4.47 1.47
C GLU A 79 3.54 -4.94 0.98
N THR A 80 2.48 -4.30 1.44
CA THR A 80 1.18 -4.45 0.76
C THR A 80 1.32 -3.82 -0.62
N THR A 81 0.89 -4.50 -1.69
CA THR A 81 0.87 -3.79 -2.97
C THR A 81 -0.06 -2.60 -2.80
N GLY A 82 0.36 -1.42 -3.26
CA GLY A 82 -0.30 -0.14 -2.95
C GLY A 82 -1.67 0.06 -3.58
N ILE A 83 -2.56 -0.94 -3.50
CA ILE A 83 -4.01 -0.72 -3.45
C ILE A 83 -4.27 -0.32 -2.00
N ALA A 84 -3.91 0.92 -1.69
CA ALA A 84 -4.32 1.56 -0.48
C ALA A 84 -5.84 1.73 -0.58
N GLU A 85 -6.57 0.75 -0.05
CA GLU A 85 -7.94 0.99 0.37
C GLU A 85 -7.87 1.95 1.58
N VAL A 86 -7.69 3.23 1.31
CA VAL A 86 -7.92 4.27 2.32
C VAL A 86 -9.38 4.66 2.21
N ILE A 87 -10.25 3.89 2.87
CA ILE A 87 -11.60 4.33 3.21
C ILE A 87 -11.51 5.14 4.50
N LYS A 88 -11.77 6.46 4.41
CA LYS A 88 -12.80 7.20 5.18
C LYS A 88 -12.58 8.72 5.05
N ALA A 89 -13.11 9.26 3.96
CA ALA A 89 -13.89 10.49 3.90
C ALA A 89 -14.34 10.62 2.44
N GLY A 90 -15.37 9.84 2.09
CA GLY A 90 -15.94 9.87 0.75
C GLY A 90 -15.79 8.61 -0.08
N SER A 91 -16.79 8.34 -0.92
CA SER A 91 -16.75 7.21 -1.87
C SER A 91 -16.16 7.67 -3.20
N VAL A 92 -15.32 6.83 -3.79
CA VAL A 92 -14.69 7.09 -5.09
C VAL A 92 -15.08 6.02 -6.09
N LYS A 93 -15.55 6.44 -7.25
CA LYS A 93 -15.95 5.58 -8.36
C LYS A 93 -15.17 5.95 -9.61
N LEU A 94 -14.78 4.95 -10.39
CA LEU A 94 -14.21 5.14 -11.72
C LEU A 94 -15.27 4.72 -12.74
N GLU A 95 -15.76 5.68 -13.53
CA GLU A 95 -16.77 5.45 -14.57
C GLU A 95 -16.37 6.15 -15.86
N ASN A 96 -16.26 5.41 -16.97
CA ASN A 96 -16.08 5.96 -18.32
C ASN A 96 -14.96 7.01 -18.50
N GLY A 97 -13.81 6.84 -17.82
CA GLY A 97 -12.69 7.80 -17.91
C GLY A 97 -12.84 9.02 -16.97
N PHE A 98 -13.77 8.93 -16.02
CA PHE A 98 -13.95 9.91 -14.95
C PHE A 98 -13.79 9.24 -13.59
N ILE A 99 -13.16 9.95 -12.67
CA ILE A 99 -13.12 9.62 -11.26
C ILE A 99 -14.09 10.53 -10.54
N VAL A 100 -15.09 9.93 -9.90
CA VAL A 100 -16.14 10.61 -9.15
C VAL A 100 -15.85 10.45 -7.67
N PHE A 101 -15.60 11.56 -6.99
CA PHE A 101 -15.52 11.67 -5.54
C PHE A 101 -16.86 12.11 -4.97
N SER A 102 -17.19 11.63 -3.79
CA SER A 102 -18.36 12.04 -3.00
C SER A 102 -17.96 12.08 -1.55
N GLY A 103 -18.53 12.97 -0.71
CA GLY A 103 -18.22 13.00 0.73
C GLY A 103 -16.88 13.65 1.10
N LEU A 104 -16.30 14.45 0.20
CA LEU A 104 -15.16 15.32 0.51
C LEU A 104 -15.64 16.54 1.31
N THR A 105 -14.75 17.16 2.08
CA THR A 105 -15.02 18.50 2.64
C THR A 105 -15.15 19.50 1.50
N ALA A 106 -16.18 20.35 1.51
CA ALA A 106 -16.38 21.38 0.49
C ALA A 106 -15.12 22.23 0.31
N GLY A 107 -14.72 22.49 -0.94
CA GLY A 107 -13.53 23.27 -1.26
C GLY A 107 -12.19 22.55 -1.09
N SER A 108 -12.18 21.27 -0.71
CA SER A 108 -10.95 20.48 -0.59
C SER A 108 -10.18 20.46 -1.90
N ARG A 109 -8.86 20.60 -1.83
CA ARG A 109 -8.00 20.51 -3.01
C ARG A 109 -7.85 19.06 -3.44
N ILE A 110 -8.06 18.82 -4.73
CA ILE A 110 -7.84 17.54 -5.39
C ILE A 110 -6.70 17.75 -6.37
N ALA A 111 -5.65 16.96 -6.24
CA ALA A 111 -4.49 17.02 -7.12
C ALA A 111 -4.19 15.64 -7.70
N VAL A 112 -3.85 15.61 -8.99
CA VAL A 112 -3.45 14.41 -9.72
C VAL A 112 -1.97 14.51 -10.03
N TYR A 113 -1.22 13.48 -9.65
CA TYR A 113 0.21 13.38 -9.78
C TYR A 113 0.57 12.24 -10.73
N THR A 114 1.63 12.42 -11.52
CA THR A 114 2.31 11.29 -12.17
C THR A 114 3.11 10.48 -11.16
N GLN A 115 3.57 9.29 -11.56
CA GLN A 115 4.49 8.47 -10.74
C GLN A 115 5.76 9.21 -10.30
N ASP A 116 6.21 10.21 -11.09
CA ASP A 116 7.39 11.03 -10.79
C ASP A 116 7.06 12.22 -9.86
N GLY A 117 5.83 12.29 -9.32
CA GLY A 117 5.39 13.33 -8.41
C GLY A 117 5.01 14.66 -9.07
N LYS A 118 4.92 14.71 -10.41
CA LYS A 118 4.52 15.92 -11.13
C LYS A 118 3.00 16.08 -11.11
N ILE A 119 2.52 17.27 -10.75
CA ILE A 119 1.09 17.61 -10.82
C ILE A 119 0.68 17.76 -12.30
N VAL A 120 -0.37 17.03 -12.70
CA VAL A 120 -0.93 17.06 -14.07
C VAL A 120 -2.36 17.61 -14.11
N LYS A 121 -3.05 17.65 -12.98
CA LYS A 121 -4.38 18.24 -12.85
C LYS A 121 -4.63 18.68 -11.41
N GLU A 122 -5.33 19.79 -11.25
CA GLU A 122 -5.88 20.23 -9.97
C GLU A 122 -7.34 20.64 -10.11
N SER A 123 -8.11 20.38 -9.08
CA SER A 123 -9.50 20.83 -8.94
C SER A 123 -9.85 21.01 -7.45
N LYS A 124 -11.08 21.44 -7.19
CA LYS A 124 -11.63 21.56 -5.84
C LYS A 124 -12.94 20.78 -5.73
N ALA A 125 -13.23 20.29 -4.54
CA ALA A 125 -14.53 19.72 -4.23
C ALA A 125 -15.61 20.80 -4.24
N GLU A 126 -16.76 20.46 -4.82
CA GLU A 126 -17.97 21.28 -4.84
C GLU A 126 -18.56 21.47 -3.44
N THR A 127 -19.51 22.39 -3.29
CA THR A 127 -20.15 22.68 -1.99
C THR A 127 -20.88 21.48 -1.39
N ASN A 128 -21.36 20.56 -2.22
CA ASN A 128 -21.99 19.29 -1.81
C ASN A 128 -20.97 18.18 -1.46
N GLY A 129 -19.66 18.47 -1.50
CA GLY A 129 -18.60 17.50 -1.23
C GLY A 129 -18.35 16.49 -2.36
N SER A 130 -18.89 16.72 -3.55
CA SER A 130 -18.59 15.93 -4.74
C SER A 130 -17.43 16.54 -5.55
N ALA A 131 -16.76 15.71 -6.34
CA ALA A 131 -15.86 16.21 -7.37
C ALA A 131 -15.75 15.20 -8.51
N VAL A 132 -15.50 15.69 -9.72
CA VAL A 132 -15.27 14.85 -10.88
C VAL A 132 -13.93 15.20 -11.49
N VAL A 133 -13.12 14.18 -11.78
CA VAL A 133 -11.81 14.32 -12.43
C VAL A 133 -11.82 13.47 -13.69
N GLU A 134 -11.75 14.12 -14.85
CA GLU A 134 -11.53 13.44 -16.12
C GLU A 134 -10.08 12.98 -16.23
N VAL A 135 -9.88 11.69 -16.51
CA VAL A 135 -8.55 11.07 -16.66
C VAL A 135 -8.18 10.78 -18.11
N SER A 136 -9.14 10.83 -19.03
CA SER A 136 -8.96 10.54 -20.47
C SER A 136 -7.88 11.41 -21.13
N GLY A 137 -7.76 12.68 -20.72
CA GLY A 137 -6.78 13.64 -21.24
C GLY A 137 -5.44 13.67 -20.48
N LEU A 138 -5.25 12.82 -19.47
CA LEU A 138 -4.04 12.80 -18.66
C LEU A 138 -2.99 11.83 -19.23
N PRO A 139 -1.71 11.94 -18.82
CA PRO A 139 -0.67 11.00 -19.24
C PRO A 139 -1.07 9.55 -18.94
N LYS A 140 -0.70 8.64 -19.85
CA LYS A 140 -0.86 7.20 -19.66
C LYS A 140 0.12 6.71 -18.59
N GLY A 141 -0.25 5.64 -17.90
CA GLY A 141 0.53 5.05 -16.80
C GLY A 141 -0.08 5.29 -15.42
N ILE A 142 0.76 5.18 -14.39
CA ILE A 142 0.32 5.33 -13.00
C ILE A 142 0.06 6.80 -12.70
N LEU A 143 -1.15 7.09 -12.19
CA LEU A 143 -1.50 8.38 -11.62
C LEU A 143 -1.90 8.21 -10.15
N LEU A 144 -1.49 9.15 -9.32
CA LEU A 144 -1.88 9.25 -7.92
C LEU A 144 -2.81 10.45 -7.77
N LEU A 145 -4.03 10.21 -7.31
CA LEU A 145 -4.98 11.25 -6.94
C LEU A 145 -4.92 11.46 -5.44
N HIS A 146 -4.89 12.70 -5.00
CA HIS A 146 -4.81 13.05 -3.59
C HIS A 146 -5.78 14.18 -3.25
N SER A 147 -6.53 14.01 -2.16
CA SER A 147 -7.43 14.99 -1.58
C SER A 147 -7.46 14.86 -0.06
N ASN A 148 -6.96 15.88 0.64
CA ASN A 148 -6.80 15.90 2.10
C ASN A 148 -6.10 14.62 2.64
N ASN A 149 -6.85 13.70 3.22
CA ASN A 149 -6.34 12.44 3.81
C ASN A 149 -6.60 11.21 2.93
N THR A 150 -7.09 11.41 1.70
CA THR A 150 -7.44 10.33 0.78
C THR A 150 -6.50 10.36 -0.42
N SER A 151 -5.85 9.23 -0.67
CA SER A 151 -4.99 9.03 -1.84
C SER A 151 -5.43 7.79 -2.60
N ILE A 152 -5.49 7.87 -3.92
CA ILE A 152 -5.94 6.78 -4.78
C ILE A 152 -4.95 6.63 -5.93
N LYS A 153 -4.49 5.41 -6.15
CA LYS A 153 -3.65 5.05 -7.29
C LYS A 153 -4.54 4.49 -8.40
N ILE A 154 -4.37 4.99 -9.62
CA ILE A 154 -5.02 4.45 -10.83
C ILE A 154 -3.99 4.17 -11.92
N ILE A 155 -4.37 3.32 -12.88
CA ILE A 155 -3.62 3.09 -14.11
C ILE A 155 -4.44 3.65 -15.27
N ASN A 156 -3.99 4.76 -15.85
CA ASN A 156 -4.57 5.34 -17.06
C ASN A 156 -4.04 4.59 -18.29
N ARG A 157 -4.90 3.81 -18.95
CA ARG A 157 -4.55 3.00 -20.13
C ARG A 157 -4.78 3.75 -21.42
#